data_AF-A0A538C1A5-F1
#
_entry.id   AF-A0A538C1A5-F1
#
_cell.length_a   1.000
_cell.length_b   1.000
_cell.length_c   1.000
_cell.angle_alpha   90.00
_cell.angle_beta   90.00
_cell.angle_gamma   90.00
#
_symmetry.space_group_name_H-M   'P 1'
#
loop_
_entity.id
_entity.type
_entity.pdbx_description
1 polymer ?
#
loop_
_entity_poly.entity_id
_entity_poly.type
_entity_poly.pdbx_seq_one_letter_code
_entity_poly.pdbx_strand_id
1 'polypeptide(L)'
;MDGTLDTHARLQVRTPTRPLRLAATAGADRRLLRMASGSPAARAREYPPPPATELFWPAQATVLGAIVLQLTLPERLTVGPAWLLPTLEGALLLGLIASTPRRLEREHPRRRAVALALIAFVSAANIFSLGALTHFLLHHHTRHPRELLVAGVLIWLTNFLIFALWYWELDRGGPGKRAAGHDEPPDFLFPQMTDDRIEPLNWRPQFIDYLYVSLTNATAFSPTDAMPLTPMAKGVMGVQSLASLVTAGLIVARAVNILT
;
A
#
# COMPACT_ATOMS: atom_id res chain seq x y z
N MET A 1 -14.92 18.04 91.29
CA MET A 1 -15.66 19.25 90.89
C MET A 1 -15.46 20.21 92.04
N ASP A 2 -14.67 21.27 92.06
CA ASP A 2 -13.78 22.07 91.19
C ASP A 2 -12.84 22.76 92.22
N GLY A 3 -11.64 23.29 91.97
CA GLY A 3 -10.82 23.56 90.80
C GLY A 3 -9.51 24.17 91.31
N THR A 4 -8.41 23.78 90.66
CA THR A 4 -7.01 24.27 90.64
C THR A 4 -6.80 25.77 90.92
N LEU A 5 -5.97 26.22 91.87
CA LEU A 5 -4.48 26.24 91.98
C LEU A 5 -3.72 27.02 90.88
N ASP A 6 -3.33 28.24 91.24
CA ASP A 6 -1.96 28.81 91.25
C ASP A 6 -1.03 28.78 90.01
N THR A 7 -0.78 29.98 89.47
CA THR A 7 0.48 30.74 89.65
C THR A 7 1.78 30.42 88.84
N HIS A 8 2.26 31.48 88.15
CA HIS A 8 3.63 31.87 87.73
C HIS A 8 4.41 31.21 86.55
N ALA A 9 4.71 32.09 85.57
CA ALA A 9 6.02 32.44 84.97
C ALA A 9 6.91 31.40 84.26
N ARG A 10 7.31 31.70 83.00
CA ARG A 10 8.63 31.41 82.36
C ARG A 10 8.67 32.05 80.96
N LEU A 11 9.49 33.10 80.78
CA LEU A 11 10.83 33.10 80.17
C LEU A 11 10.86 33.06 78.63
N GLN A 12 11.13 34.24 78.04
CA GLN A 12 11.59 34.40 76.66
C GLN A 12 12.94 33.71 76.47
N VAL A 13 13.06 32.89 75.42
CA VAL A 13 14.34 32.43 74.87
C VAL A 13 14.37 32.79 73.39
N ARG A 14 15.27 33.71 73.02
CA ARG A 14 15.69 33.98 71.64
C ARG A 14 16.49 32.77 71.11
N THR A 15 16.24 32.37 69.87
CA THR A 15 17.13 31.48 69.10
C THR A 15 17.39 32.11 67.72
N PRO A 16 18.63 32.10 67.19
CA PRO A 16 19.00 32.83 65.98
C PRO A 16 18.79 32.05 64.67
N THR A 17 18.79 32.83 63.60
CA THR A 17 18.71 32.57 62.15
C THR A 17 19.53 31.41 61.56
N ARG A 18 18.90 30.61 60.69
CA ARG A 18 19.28 30.39 59.25
C ARG A 18 18.42 29.29 58.59
N PRO A 19 17.68 29.56 57.50
CA PRO A 19 17.32 28.52 56.55
C PRO A 19 18.42 28.37 55.49
N LEU A 20 18.90 27.13 55.37
CA LEU A 20 19.78 26.65 54.32
C LEU A 20 19.09 26.70 52.94
N ARG A 21 19.89 27.10 51.94
CA ARG A 21 19.75 26.89 50.49
C ARG A 21 18.61 25.94 50.07
N LEU A 22 17.51 26.51 49.58
CA LEU A 22 16.44 25.78 48.87
C LEU A 22 16.04 26.44 47.53
N ALA A 23 16.86 27.38 47.04
CA ALA A 23 16.55 28.14 45.82
C ALA A 23 17.33 27.69 44.57
N ALA A 24 18.32 26.81 44.69
CA ALA A 24 19.20 26.45 43.57
C ALA A 24 18.71 25.25 42.73
N THR A 25 17.86 24.37 43.28
CA THR A 25 17.37 23.17 42.58
C THR A 25 16.17 23.46 41.69
N ALA A 26 15.29 24.40 42.07
CA ALA A 26 14.11 24.76 41.29
C ALA A 26 14.43 25.40 39.92
N GLY A 27 15.59 26.07 39.79
CA GLY A 27 16.05 26.67 38.54
C GLY A 27 16.70 25.67 37.59
N ALA A 28 17.40 24.67 38.13
CA ALA A 28 18.04 23.59 37.37
C ALA A 28 16.98 22.66 36.76
N ASP A 29 15.96 22.29 37.52
CA ASP A 29 14.83 21.49 37.02
C ASP A 29 14.07 22.20 35.91
N ARG A 30 13.83 23.51 36.04
CA ARG A 30 13.17 24.30 34.98
C ARG A 30 14.04 24.45 33.73
N ARG A 31 15.37 24.50 33.86
CA ARG A 31 16.29 24.51 32.72
C ARG A 31 16.38 23.14 32.05
N LEU A 32 16.41 22.06 32.82
CA LEU A 32 16.39 20.69 32.29
C LEU A 32 15.05 20.37 31.62
N LEU A 33 13.92 20.80 32.20
CA LEU A 33 12.60 20.73 31.57
C LEU A 33 12.50 21.61 30.31
N ARG A 34 13.12 22.79 30.29
CA ARG A 34 13.23 23.65 29.08
C ARG A 34 14.18 23.09 28.01
N MET A 35 15.24 22.39 28.41
CA MET A 35 16.14 21.71 27.46
C MET A 35 15.52 20.41 26.94
N ALA A 36 14.75 19.69 27.76
CA ALA A 36 13.97 18.52 27.35
C ALA A 36 12.79 18.89 26.43
N SER A 37 12.17 20.06 26.62
CA SER A 37 11.18 20.64 25.71
C SER A 37 11.78 21.41 24.53
N GLY A 38 13.10 21.58 24.52
CA GLY A 38 13.89 22.22 23.46
C GLY A 38 14.62 21.25 22.55
N SER A 39 14.48 19.93 22.76
CA SER A 39 14.66 18.99 21.66
C SER A 39 13.63 19.39 20.62
N PRO A 40 13.98 19.65 19.34
CA PRO A 40 12.98 19.64 18.31
C PRO A 40 12.37 18.24 18.41
N ALA A 41 11.17 18.14 18.99
CA ALA A 41 10.35 16.96 18.83
C ALA A 41 10.37 16.75 17.33
N ALA A 42 11.08 15.69 16.89
CA ALA A 42 11.23 15.36 15.49
C ALA A 42 9.84 15.54 14.88
N ARG A 43 9.70 16.45 13.90
CA ARG A 43 8.38 16.93 13.44
C ARG A 43 7.51 15.70 13.21
N ALA A 44 6.63 15.39 14.15
CA ALA A 44 5.89 14.14 14.12
C ALA A 44 5.06 14.18 12.84
N ARG A 45 5.16 13.14 12.02
CA ARG A 45 4.44 13.10 10.75
C ARG A 45 2.95 13.19 11.04
N GLU A 46 2.30 14.24 10.56
CA GLU A 46 0.86 14.42 10.71
C GLU A 46 0.14 13.36 9.87
N TYR A 47 -0.76 12.62 10.51
CA TYR A 47 -1.58 11.59 9.87
C TYR A 47 -3.06 11.84 10.14
N PRO A 48 -3.92 11.87 9.11
CA PRO A 48 -3.63 11.71 7.68
C PRO A 48 -2.91 12.93 7.07
N PRO A 49 -2.09 12.76 6.01
CA PRO A 49 -1.48 13.90 5.31
C PRO A 49 -2.54 14.86 4.76
N PRO A 50 -2.23 16.14 4.54
CA PRO A 50 -3.17 17.11 3.97
C PRO A 50 -3.67 16.68 2.58
N PRO A 51 -4.87 17.11 2.15
CA PRO A 51 -5.42 16.77 0.84
C PRO A 51 -4.46 17.14 -0.29
N ALA A 52 -4.21 16.22 -1.20
CA ALA A 52 -3.33 16.40 -2.35
C ALA A 52 -3.98 15.78 -3.59
N THR A 53 -3.77 16.40 -4.75
CA THR A 53 -4.25 15.83 -6.02
C THR A 53 -3.42 14.59 -6.34
N GLU A 54 -4.03 13.41 -6.32
CA GLU A 54 -3.39 12.19 -6.85
C GLU A 54 -3.27 12.30 -8.39
N LEU A 55 -2.10 11.95 -8.93
CA LEU A 55 -1.87 11.89 -10.37
C LEU A 55 -2.33 10.51 -10.88
N PHE A 56 -3.50 10.46 -11.52
CA PHE A 56 -4.08 9.21 -12.02
C PHE A 56 -3.63 8.85 -13.45
N TRP A 57 -3.12 9.82 -14.21
CA TRP A 57 -2.65 9.63 -15.58
C TRP A 57 -1.44 8.69 -15.75
N PRO A 58 -0.48 8.56 -14.79
CA PRO A 58 0.65 7.64 -14.96
C PRO A 58 0.20 6.18 -14.99
N ALA A 59 -0.83 5.84 -14.22
CA ALA A 59 -1.49 4.55 -14.29
C ALA A 59 -2.03 4.31 -15.71
N GLN A 60 -2.72 5.33 -16.27
CA GLN A 60 -3.39 5.27 -17.57
C GLN A 60 -2.37 5.14 -18.69
N ALA A 61 -1.29 5.91 -18.63
CA ALA A 61 -0.18 5.84 -19.57
C ALA A 61 0.58 4.51 -19.51
N THR A 62 0.77 3.93 -18.32
CA THR A 62 1.44 2.63 -18.18
C THR A 62 0.63 1.51 -18.79
N VAL A 63 -0.68 1.47 -18.51
CA VAL A 63 -1.60 0.49 -19.10
C VAL A 63 -1.74 0.71 -20.60
N LEU A 64 -1.93 1.96 -21.04
CA LEU A 64 -2.03 2.28 -22.46
C LEU A 64 -0.73 1.93 -23.20
N GLY A 65 0.43 2.14 -22.59
CA GLY A 65 1.73 1.76 -23.13
C GLY A 65 1.86 0.24 -23.29
N ALA A 66 1.41 -0.55 -22.30
CA ALA A 66 1.36 -2.00 -22.41
C ALA A 66 0.45 -2.44 -23.57
N ILE A 67 -0.74 -1.84 -23.70
CA ILE A 67 -1.71 -2.13 -24.76
C ILE A 67 -1.16 -1.76 -26.14
N VAL A 68 -0.56 -0.59 -26.29
CA VAL A 68 0.05 -0.14 -27.56
C VAL A 68 1.18 -1.08 -27.96
N LEU A 69 2.04 -1.47 -27.01
CA LEU A 69 3.09 -2.45 -27.26
C LEU A 69 2.51 -3.78 -27.75
N GLN A 70 1.39 -4.23 -27.16
CA GLN A 70 0.68 -5.44 -27.56
C GLN A 70 0.06 -5.35 -28.95
N LEU A 71 -0.59 -4.23 -29.29
CA LEU A 71 -1.21 -4.01 -30.60
C LEU A 71 -0.16 -3.89 -31.71
N THR A 72 1.07 -3.50 -31.37
CA THR A 72 2.20 -3.55 -32.31
C THR A 72 2.81 -4.95 -32.47
N LEU A 73 2.42 -5.94 -31.65
CA LEU A 73 2.82 -7.33 -31.89
C LEU A 73 2.02 -7.90 -33.08
N PRO A 74 2.68 -8.55 -34.05
CA PRO A 74 2.02 -9.17 -35.19
C PRO A 74 0.98 -10.22 -34.75
N GLU A 75 -0.21 -10.21 -35.39
CA GLU A 75 -1.36 -11.13 -35.17
C GLU A 75 -1.03 -12.64 -35.25
N ARG A 76 0.19 -13.00 -35.65
CA ARG A 76 0.65 -14.39 -35.81
C ARG A 76 1.24 -15.01 -34.53
N LEU A 77 1.10 -14.34 -33.38
CA LEU A 77 1.75 -14.74 -32.11
C LEU A 77 0.77 -15.11 -30.98
N THR A 78 -0.54 -15.19 -31.25
CA THR A 78 -1.57 -15.49 -30.24
C THR A 78 -2.11 -16.93 -30.37
N VAL A 79 -1.62 -17.87 -29.54
CA VAL A 79 -2.32 -19.14 -29.25
C VAL A 79 -3.34 -18.78 -28.19
N GLY A 80 -4.60 -18.93 -28.56
CA GLY A 80 -5.73 -18.72 -27.69
C GLY A 80 -6.90 -18.10 -28.45
N PRO A 81 -8.07 -17.99 -27.84
CA PRO A 81 -9.16 -17.23 -28.42
C PRO A 81 -8.68 -15.78 -28.59
N ALA A 82 -8.56 -15.28 -29.84
CA ALA A 82 -8.04 -13.94 -30.19
C ALA A 82 -8.71 -12.75 -29.47
N TRP A 83 -9.78 -13.00 -28.75
CA TRP A 83 -10.67 -12.09 -28.06
C TRP A 83 -10.39 -12.04 -26.55
N LEU A 84 -9.70 -13.05 -25.99
CA LEU A 84 -9.42 -13.11 -24.55
C LEU A 84 -8.45 -11.99 -24.11
N LEU A 85 -7.41 -11.76 -24.89
CA LEU A 85 -6.37 -10.77 -24.61
C LEU A 85 -6.89 -9.32 -24.71
N PRO A 86 -7.52 -8.88 -25.81
CA PRO A 86 -8.10 -7.54 -25.89
C PRO A 86 -9.18 -7.29 -24.83
N THR A 87 -9.92 -8.33 -24.43
CA THR A 87 -10.97 -8.20 -23.41
C THR A 87 -10.38 -7.96 -22.02
N LEU A 88 -9.32 -8.69 -21.64
CA LEU A 88 -8.65 -8.50 -20.36
C LEU A 88 -7.96 -7.14 -20.28
N GLU A 89 -7.28 -6.71 -21.34
CA GLU A 89 -6.66 -5.38 -21.43
C GLU A 89 -7.68 -4.26 -21.44
N GLY A 90 -8.74 -4.39 -22.22
CA GLY A 90 -9.86 -3.44 -22.24
C GLY A 90 -10.52 -3.34 -20.87
N ALA A 91 -10.67 -4.46 -20.16
CA ALA A 91 -11.22 -4.46 -18.81
C ALA A 91 -10.26 -3.86 -17.78
N LEU A 92 -8.94 -4.02 -17.97
CA LEU A 92 -7.93 -3.35 -17.17
C LEU A 92 -7.95 -1.82 -17.39
N LEU A 93 -8.03 -1.38 -18.65
CA LEU A 93 -8.24 0.02 -19.03
C LEU A 93 -9.51 0.57 -18.38
N LEU A 94 -10.61 -0.18 -18.43
CA LEU A 94 -11.86 0.18 -17.78
C LEU A 94 -11.71 0.26 -16.26
N GLY A 95 -11.02 -0.70 -15.64
CA GLY A 95 -10.72 -0.69 -14.20
C GLY A 95 -9.96 0.57 -13.81
N LEU A 96 -9.00 0.96 -14.63
CA LEU A 96 -8.15 2.11 -14.41
C LEU A 96 -8.86 3.45 -14.68
N ILE A 97 -9.74 3.50 -15.68
CA ILE A 97 -10.64 4.64 -15.94
C ILE A 97 -11.67 4.77 -14.81
N ALA A 98 -12.25 3.67 -14.34
CA ALA A 98 -13.27 3.65 -13.28
C ALA A 98 -12.70 4.07 -11.91
N SER A 99 -11.45 3.71 -11.65
CA SER A 99 -10.74 4.04 -10.42
C SER A 99 -10.16 5.45 -10.44
N THR A 100 -10.02 6.09 -11.61
CA THR A 100 -9.65 7.51 -11.74
C THR A 100 -10.80 8.42 -11.24
N PRO A 101 -10.65 9.11 -10.09
CA PRO A 101 -11.57 10.12 -9.62
C PRO A 101 -11.52 11.35 -10.53
N ARG A 102 -12.66 11.74 -11.11
CA ARG A 102 -12.80 13.02 -11.80
C ARG A 102 -12.87 14.13 -10.75
N ARG A 103 -11.68 14.60 -10.33
CA ARG A 103 -11.26 15.85 -9.65
C ARG A 103 -12.16 16.62 -8.67
N LEU A 104 -13.45 16.35 -8.46
CA LEU A 104 -14.31 17.15 -7.58
C LEU A 104 -15.57 16.44 -7.06
N GLU A 105 -15.71 15.13 -7.24
CA GLU A 105 -16.89 14.41 -6.77
C GLU A 105 -16.62 13.75 -5.42
N ARG A 106 -17.27 14.31 -4.39
CA ARG A 106 -17.48 13.66 -3.09
C ARG A 106 -17.73 12.17 -3.29
N GLU A 107 -17.08 11.36 -2.47
CA GLU A 107 -17.17 9.91 -2.53
C GLU A 107 -18.60 9.41 -2.74
N HIS A 108 -18.85 8.80 -3.90
CA HIS A 108 -20.01 7.95 -4.04
C HIS A 108 -19.57 6.51 -3.76
N PRO A 109 -20.00 5.88 -2.65
CA PRO A 109 -19.63 4.50 -2.32
C PRO A 109 -20.00 3.50 -3.43
N ARG A 110 -21.00 3.85 -4.27
CA ARG A 110 -21.34 3.11 -5.48
C ARG A 110 -20.20 3.03 -6.50
N ARG A 111 -19.40 4.09 -6.69
CA ARG A 111 -18.29 4.08 -7.64
C ARG A 111 -17.20 3.10 -7.20
N ARG A 112 -16.83 3.14 -5.91
CA ARG A 112 -15.89 2.20 -5.29
C ARG A 112 -16.40 0.76 -5.42
N ALA A 113 -17.68 0.51 -5.16
CA ALA A 113 -18.28 -0.81 -5.32
C ALA A 113 -18.21 -1.31 -6.78
N VAL A 114 -18.50 -0.45 -7.76
CA VAL A 114 -18.38 -0.80 -9.20
C VAL A 114 -16.93 -1.08 -9.59
N ALA A 115 -15.98 -0.26 -9.14
CA ALA A 115 -14.56 -0.46 -9.40
C ALA A 115 -14.08 -1.80 -8.81
N LEU A 116 -14.38 -2.07 -7.53
CA LEU A 116 -14.05 -3.33 -6.88
C LEU A 116 -14.71 -4.53 -7.57
N ALA A 117 -15.99 -4.42 -7.98
CA ALA A 117 -16.68 -5.48 -8.71
C ALA A 117 -16.03 -5.78 -10.07
N LEU A 118 -15.63 -4.73 -10.80
CA LEU A 118 -14.94 -4.88 -12.08
C LEU A 118 -13.55 -5.50 -11.87
N ILE A 119 -12.76 -5.01 -10.92
CA ILE A 119 -11.44 -5.59 -10.60
C ILE A 119 -11.60 -7.06 -10.21
N ALA A 120 -12.60 -7.41 -9.39
CA ALA A 120 -12.88 -8.79 -9.00
C ALA A 120 -13.27 -9.67 -10.20
N PHE A 121 -14.13 -9.17 -11.08
CA PHE A 121 -14.52 -9.87 -12.31
C PHE A 121 -13.32 -10.15 -13.22
N VAL A 122 -12.47 -9.14 -13.45
CA VAL A 122 -11.27 -9.29 -14.28
C VAL A 122 -10.25 -10.23 -13.63
N SER A 123 -10.11 -10.17 -12.30
CA SER A 123 -9.27 -11.11 -11.53
C SER A 123 -9.75 -12.54 -11.72
N ALA A 124 -11.05 -12.80 -11.60
CA ALA A 124 -11.64 -14.12 -11.78
C ALA A 124 -11.44 -14.64 -13.21
N ALA A 125 -11.63 -13.78 -14.22
CA ALA A 125 -11.37 -14.11 -15.62
C ALA A 125 -9.88 -14.44 -15.88
N ASN A 126 -8.96 -13.70 -15.27
CA ASN A 126 -7.52 -13.95 -15.40
C ASN A 126 -7.11 -15.27 -14.72
N ILE A 127 -7.62 -15.55 -13.52
CA ILE A 127 -7.38 -16.82 -12.81
C ILE A 127 -7.97 -18.01 -13.60
N PHE A 128 -9.17 -17.86 -14.14
CA PHE A 128 -9.77 -18.88 -15.01
C PHE A 128 -8.90 -19.14 -16.25
N SER A 129 -8.41 -18.07 -16.88
CA SER A 129 -7.52 -18.16 -18.05
C SER A 129 -6.22 -18.91 -17.72
N LEU A 130 -5.64 -18.63 -16.55
CA LEU A 130 -4.47 -19.36 -16.03
C LEU A 130 -4.78 -20.85 -15.80
N GLY A 131 -5.92 -21.17 -15.21
CA GLY A 131 -6.36 -22.56 -15.00
C GLY A 131 -6.59 -23.31 -16.31
N ALA A 132 -7.25 -22.67 -17.28
CA ALA A 132 -7.47 -23.23 -18.61
C ALA A 132 -6.15 -23.45 -19.36
N LEU A 133 -5.23 -22.48 -19.31
CA LEU A 133 -3.89 -22.61 -19.89
C LEU A 133 -3.12 -23.78 -19.26
N THR A 134 -3.13 -23.86 -17.92
CA THR A 134 -2.47 -24.95 -17.18
C THR A 134 -3.05 -26.32 -17.57
N HIS A 135 -4.38 -26.45 -17.61
CA HIS A 135 -5.05 -27.69 -18.01
C HIS A 135 -4.69 -28.07 -19.45
N PHE A 136 -4.68 -27.10 -20.37
CA PHE A 136 -4.33 -27.32 -21.77
C PHE A 136 -2.89 -27.82 -21.92
N LEU A 137 -1.93 -27.23 -21.20
CA LEU A 137 -0.53 -27.68 -21.23
C LEU A 137 -0.35 -29.10 -20.66
N LEU A 138 -1.11 -29.47 -19.63
CA LEU A 138 -0.99 -30.79 -19.00
C LEU A 138 -1.59 -31.92 -19.84
N HIS A 139 -2.62 -31.64 -20.66
CA HIS A 139 -3.36 -32.68 -21.38
C HIS A 139 -3.11 -32.69 -22.89
N HIS A 140 -2.51 -31.65 -23.47
CA HIS A 140 -2.34 -31.55 -24.92
C HIS A 140 -0.89 -31.30 -25.34
N HIS A 141 -0.43 -32.07 -26.32
CA HIS A 141 0.83 -31.83 -27.01
C HIS A 141 0.62 -30.75 -28.08
N THR A 142 1.21 -29.58 -27.85
CA THR A 142 0.96 -28.40 -28.69
C THR A 142 2.01 -28.30 -29.80
N ARG A 143 1.54 -28.04 -31.03
CA ARG A 143 2.42 -27.82 -32.20
C ARG A 143 3.00 -26.40 -32.28
N HIS A 144 2.55 -25.49 -31.41
CA HIS A 144 2.92 -24.07 -31.41
C HIS A 144 3.43 -23.62 -30.03
N PRO A 145 4.71 -23.88 -29.70
CA PRO A 145 5.26 -23.61 -28.37
C PRO A 145 5.40 -22.14 -27.99
N ARG A 146 5.73 -21.30 -28.97
CA ARG A 146 6.04 -19.87 -28.75
C ARG A 146 4.81 -19.11 -28.27
N GLU A 147 3.67 -19.46 -28.82
CA GLU A 147 2.41 -18.77 -28.56
C GLU A 147 1.90 -19.02 -27.13
N LEU A 148 2.19 -20.18 -26.53
CA LEU A 148 1.87 -20.47 -25.12
C LEU A 148 2.77 -19.68 -24.16
N LEU A 149 4.01 -19.43 -24.55
CA LEU A 149 4.93 -18.60 -23.77
C LEU A 149 4.44 -17.15 -23.76
N VAL A 150 4.03 -16.62 -24.91
CA VAL A 150 3.43 -15.28 -25.03
C VAL A 150 2.16 -15.18 -24.17
N ALA A 151 1.27 -16.18 -24.25
CA ALA A 151 0.07 -16.22 -23.41
C ALA A 151 0.40 -16.23 -21.90
N GLY A 152 1.40 -17.02 -21.48
CA GLY A 152 1.86 -17.04 -20.09
C GLY A 152 2.39 -15.68 -19.63
N VAL A 153 3.27 -15.04 -20.43
CA VAL A 153 3.80 -13.69 -20.14
C VAL A 153 2.68 -12.67 -20.02
N LEU A 154 1.66 -12.76 -20.87
CA LEU A 154 0.52 -11.85 -20.86
C LEU A 154 -0.39 -12.03 -19.65
N ILE A 155 -0.67 -13.28 -19.26
CA ILE A 155 -1.41 -13.58 -18.03
C ILE A 155 -0.65 -13.05 -16.82
N TRP A 156 0.68 -13.20 -16.81
CA TRP A 156 1.53 -12.64 -15.75
C TRP A 156 1.48 -11.11 -15.74
N LEU A 157 1.59 -10.46 -16.91
CA LEU A 157 1.52 -9.01 -17.07
C LEU A 157 0.18 -8.47 -16.53
N THR A 158 -0.90 -9.12 -16.96
CA THR A 158 -2.27 -8.79 -16.55
C THR A 158 -2.45 -8.99 -15.04
N ASN A 159 -1.89 -10.08 -14.49
CA ASN A 159 -1.98 -10.37 -13.07
C ASN A 159 -1.38 -9.24 -12.22
N PHE A 160 -0.13 -8.83 -12.47
CA PHE A 160 0.47 -7.77 -11.66
C PHE A 160 -0.26 -6.42 -11.83
N LEU A 161 -0.82 -6.12 -13.00
CA LEU A 161 -1.57 -4.88 -13.21
C LEU A 161 -2.91 -4.87 -12.45
N ILE A 162 -3.66 -5.98 -12.49
CA ILE A 162 -4.92 -6.12 -11.74
C ILE A 162 -4.67 -6.00 -10.24
N PHE A 163 -3.60 -6.63 -9.74
CA PHE A 163 -3.31 -6.59 -8.32
C PHE A 163 -2.77 -5.23 -7.84
N ALA A 164 -2.08 -4.48 -8.69
CA ALA A 164 -1.77 -3.07 -8.43
C ALA A 164 -3.05 -2.24 -8.19
N LEU A 165 -4.09 -2.47 -9.01
CA LEU A 165 -5.40 -1.84 -8.83
C LEU A 165 -6.09 -2.29 -7.53
N TRP A 166 -6.05 -3.58 -7.20
CA TRP A 166 -6.56 -4.07 -5.91
C TRP A 166 -5.92 -3.35 -4.74
N TYR A 167 -4.59 -3.24 -4.72
CA TYR A 167 -3.88 -2.60 -3.61
C TYR A 167 -4.21 -1.11 -3.51
N TRP A 168 -4.29 -0.44 -4.67
CA TRP A 168 -4.64 0.97 -4.73
C TRP A 168 -6.08 1.27 -4.31
N GLU A 169 -7.04 0.39 -4.60
CA GLU A 169 -8.46 0.57 -4.22
C GLU A 169 -8.75 0.12 -2.78
N LEU A 170 -7.98 -0.85 -2.28
CA LEU A 170 -8.07 -1.34 -0.91
C LEU A 170 -7.53 -0.31 0.09
N ASP A 171 -6.29 0.14 -0.13
CA ASP A 171 -5.51 0.86 0.87
C ASP A 171 -6.19 2.15 1.35
N ARG A 172 -6.21 2.37 2.68
CA ARG A 172 -6.69 3.63 3.31
C ARG A 172 -8.12 4.00 2.92
N GLY A 173 -8.95 3.01 2.60
CA GLY A 173 -10.34 3.25 2.21
C GLY A 173 -10.51 3.72 0.76
N GLY A 174 -9.47 3.62 -0.06
CA GLY A 174 -9.50 3.87 -1.50
C GLY A 174 -9.10 5.29 -1.93
N PRO A 175 -8.97 5.53 -3.24
CA PRO A 175 -8.45 6.79 -3.80
C PRO A 175 -9.32 8.01 -3.51
N GLY A 176 -10.63 7.80 -3.31
CA GLY A 176 -11.57 8.88 -2.95
C GLY A 176 -11.23 9.51 -1.59
N LYS A 177 -11.15 8.70 -0.54
CA LYS A 177 -10.76 9.13 0.82
C LYS A 177 -9.37 9.73 0.85
N ARG A 178 -8.41 9.07 0.19
CA ARG A 178 -7.03 9.56 0.12
C ARG A 178 -6.93 10.93 -0.54
N ALA A 179 -7.55 11.13 -1.70
CA ALA A 179 -7.52 12.44 -2.36
C ALA A 179 -8.19 13.55 -1.51
N ALA A 180 -9.23 13.20 -0.74
CA ALA A 180 -9.91 14.12 0.18
C ALA A 180 -9.16 14.39 1.49
N GLY A 181 -8.08 13.66 1.78
CA GLY A 181 -7.34 13.74 3.06
C GLY A 181 -8.09 13.10 4.24
N HIS A 182 -9.06 12.21 3.97
CA HIS A 182 -9.81 11.46 4.96
C HIS A 182 -9.35 9.99 5.00
N ASP A 183 -8.04 9.75 4.86
CA ASP A 183 -7.44 8.41 4.81
C ASP A 183 -7.87 7.57 6.02
N GLU A 184 -8.32 6.33 5.78
CA GLU A 184 -8.48 5.33 6.82
C GLU A 184 -7.10 4.82 7.31
N PRO A 185 -7.05 3.97 8.36
CA PRO A 185 -5.80 3.31 8.73
C PRO A 185 -5.14 2.61 7.53
N PRO A 186 -3.81 2.66 7.39
CA PRO A 186 -3.12 2.10 6.24
C PRO A 186 -3.24 0.57 6.20
N ASP A 187 -3.51 0.03 5.01
CA ASP A 187 -3.49 -1.40 4.75
C ASP A 187 -2.09 -1.89 4.40
N PHE A 188 -1.23 -1.00 3.90
CA PHE A 188 0.17 -1.26 3.60
C PHE A 188 1.10 -0.27 4.32
N LEU A 189 2.16 -0.80 4.93
CA LEU A 189 3.26 -0.01 5.48
C LEU A 189 4.35 0.12 4.44
N PHE A 190 4.53 1.33 3.90
CA PHE A 190 5.59 1.65 2.94
C PHE A 190 6.85 2.14 3.68
N PRO A 191 8.06 1.99 3.09
CA PRO A 191 9.31 2.40 3.73
C PRO A 191 9.34 3.88 4.11
N GLN A 192 8.70 4.74 3.32
CA GLN A 192 8.61 6.18 3.59
C GLN A 192 7.87 6.47 4.90
N MET A 193 7.05 5.54 5.41
CA MET A 193 6.27 5.67 6.64
C MET A 193 7.01 5.18 7.90
N THR A 194 8.16 4.52 7.77
CA THR A 194 8.84 3.89 8.92
C THR A 194 9.71 4.86 9.71
N ASP A 195 10.09 5.99 9.11
CA ASP A 195 10.90 7.04 9.74
C ASP A 195 10.32 8.43 9.45
N ASP A 196 10.00 9.17 10.52
CA ASP A 196 9.48 10.54 10.49
C ASP A 196 10.51 11.57 10.01
N ARG A 197 11.75 11.16 9.74
CA ARG A 197 12.79 12.00 9.14
C ARG A 197 12.82 11.92 7.62
N ILE A 198 12.12 10.96 7.01
CA ILE A 198 12.07 10.81 5.55
C ILE A 198 11.14 11.87 4.98
N GLU A 199 11.70 12.81 4.23
CA GLU A 199 10.95 13.81 3.49
C GLU A 199 10.43 13.27 2.15
N PRO A 200 9.26 13.73 1.66
CA PRO A 200 8.43 14.76 2.27
C PRO A 200 7.58 14.23 3.46
N LEU A 201 7.37 15.05 4.49
CA LEU A 201 6.60 14.66 5.67
C LEU A 201 5.13 14.39 5.33
N ASN A 202 4.57 15.08 4.34
CA ASN A 202 3.22 14.84 3.82
C ASN A 202 3.19 13.81 2.68
N TRP A 203 4.20 12.93 2.57
CA TRP A 203 4.21 11.88 1.58
C TRP A 203 2.97 11.00 1.69
N ARG A 204 2.39 10.65 0.53
CA ARG A 204 1.26 9.74 0.41
C ARG A 204 1.52 8.79 -0.76
N PRO A 205 1.25 7.49 -0.62
CA PRO A 205 1.43 6.55 -1.72
C PRO A 205 0.60 6.96 -2.93
N GLN A 206 1.24 6.96 -4.08
CA GLN A 206 0.63 7.15 -5.39
C GLN A 206 0.46 5.78 -6.07
N PHE A 207 -0.28 5.73 -7.18
CA PHE A 207 -0.50 4.48 -7.92
C PHE A 207 0.80 3.73 -8.25
N ILE A 208 1.89 4.46 -8.57
CA ILE A 208 3.19 3.86 -8.89
C ILE A 208 3.76 3.04 -7.73
N ASP A 209 3.50 3.45 -6.49
CA ASP A 209 3.97 2.72 -5.31
C ASP A 209 3.24 1.36 -5.21
N TYR A 210 1.93 1.32 -5.46
CA TYR A 210 1.16 0.07 -5.49
C TYR A 210 1.51 -0.82 -6.69
N LEU A 211 1.82 -0.21 -7.85
CA LEU A 211 2.31 -0.93 -9.03
C LEU A 211 3.64 -1.62 -8.73
N TYR A 212 4.55 -0.92 -8.08
CA TYR A 212 5.84 -1.47 -7.67
C TYR A 212 5.66 -2.58 -6.61
N VAL A 213 4.78 -2.39 -5.62
CA VAL A 213 4.43 -3.46 -4.65
C VAL A 213 3.87 -4.70 -5.37
N SER A 214 2.99 -4.51 -6.34
CA SER A 214 2.43 -5.63 -7.10
C SER A 214 3.47 -6.31 -7.98
N LEU A 215 4.35 -5.56 -8.64
CA LEU A 215 5.44 -6.12 -9.44
C LEU A 215 6.41 -6.95 -8.58
N THR A 216 6.82 -6.40 -7.43
CA THR A 216 7.74 -7.09 -6.50
C THR A 216 7.10 -8.34 -5.90
N ASN A 217 5.81 -8.29 -5.54
CA ASN A 217 5.06 -9.46 -5.09
C ASN A 217 4.87 -10.52 -6.20
N ALA A 218 4.68 -10.10 -7.46
CA ALA A 218 4.54 -11.01 -8.60
C ALA A 218 5.84 -11.71 -9.00
N THR A 219 6.98 -11.02 -8.82
CA THR A 219 8.29 -11.54 -9.21
C THR A 219 8.95 -12.35 -8.09
N ALA A 220 8.68 -12.04 -6.82
CA ALA A 220 9.25 -12.70 -5.65
C ALA A 220 10.80 -12.72 -5.57
N PHE A 221 11.49 -11.96 -6.44
CA PHE A 221 12.95 -11.83 -6.47
C PHE A 221 13.45 -10.47 -5.95
N SER A 222 12.55 -9.54 -5.63
CA SER A 222 12.87 -8.21 -5.11
C SER A 222 12.72 -8.17 -3.59
N PRO A 223 13.43 -7.28 -2.87
CA PRO A 223 13.06 -6.94 -1.50
C PRO A 223 11.58 -6.54 -1.44
N THR A 224 10.84 -7.15 -0.52
CA THR A 224 9.44 -6.83 -0.26
C THR A 224 9.36 -5.53 0.52
N ASP A 225 9.20 -4.42 -0.22
CA ASP A 225 9.34 -3.08 0.35
C ASP A 225 8.09 -2.60 1.10
N ALA A 226 6.89 -3.10 0.80
CA ALA A 226 5.67 -2.76 1.54
C ALA A 226 5.10 -3.95 2.32
N MET A 227 4.84 -3.75 3.61
CA MET A 227 4.30 -4.80 4.49
C MET A 227 2.77 -4.72 4.54
N PRO A 228 2.03 -5.81 4.27
CA PRO A 228 0.58 -5.84 4.42
C PRO A 228 0.18 -5.88 5.90
N LEU A 229 -0.56 -4.87 6.35
CA LEU A 229 -0.99 -4.70 7.74
C LEU A 229 -2.33 -5.40 8.01
N THR A 230 -3.31 -5.23 7.12
CA THR A 230 -4.67 -5.75 7.32
C THR A 230 -4.84 -7.20 6.85
N PRO A 231 -5.80 -7.96 7.41
CA PRO A 231 -6.09 -9.33 6.95
C PRO A 231 -6.46 -9.40 5.47
N MET A 232 -7.22 -8.42 4.96
CA MET A 232 -7.60 -8.34 3.56
C MET A 232 -6.38 -8.12 2.66
N ALA A 233 -5.49 -7.19 3.02
CA ALA A 233 -4.24 -6.96 2.28
C ALA A 233 -3.40 -8.24 2.21
N LYS A 234 -3.26 -8.96 3.34
CA LYS A 234 -2.54 -10.25 3.40
C LYS A 234 -3.18 -11.30 2.48
N GLY A 235 -4.51 -11.41 2.49
CA GLY A 235 -5.23 -12.36 1.64
C GLY A 235 -5.06 -12.07 0.15
N VAL A 236 -5.29 -10.82 -0.27
CA VAL A 236 -5.15 -10.38 -1.67
C VAL A 236 -3.70 -10.58 -2.13
N MET A 237 -2.72 -10.24 -1.29
CA MET A 237 -1.30 -10.42 -1.59
C MET A 237 -0.92 -11.89 -1.75
N GLY A 238 -1.41 -12.77 -0.86
CA GLY A 238 -1.20 -14.22 -0.98
C GLY A 238 -1.80 -14.82 -2.26
N VAL A 239 -3.02 -14.39 -2.65
CA VAL A 239 -3.63 -14.85 -3.92
C VAL A 239 -2.79 -14.42 -5.12
N GLN A 240 -2.30 -13.18 -5.14
CA GLN A 240 -1.41 -12.73 -6.21
C GLN A 240 -0.13 -13.57 -6.28
N SER A 241 0.52 -13.83 -5.14
CA SER A 241 1.77 -14.59 -5.11
C SER A 241 1.58 -16.01 -5.64
N LEU A 242 0.48 -16.68 -5.26
CA LEU A 242 0.15 -18.02 -5.77
C LEU A 242 -0.11 -18.02 -7.27
N ALA A 243 -0.93 -17.08 -7.77
CA ALA A 243 -1.20 -16.96 -9.20
C ALA A 243 0.08 -16.66 -10.00
N SER A 244 0.95 -15.80 -9.47
CA SER A 244 2.21 -15.43 -10.10
C SER A 244 3.19 -16.60 -10.12
N LEU A 245 3.26 -17.38 -9.03
CA LEU A 245 4.11 -18.57 -8.94
C LEU A 245 3.72 -19.63 -9.98
N VAL A 246 2.42 -19.94 -10.11
CA VAL A 246 1.93 -20.88 -11.12
C VAL A 246 2.24 -20.38 -12.52
N THR A 247 2.01 -19.10 -12.79
CA THR A 247 2.25 -18.50 -14.11
C THR A 247 3.74 -18.52 -14.47
N ALA A 248 4.62 -18.10 -13.54
CA ALA A 248 6.07 -18.11 -13.74
C ALA A 248 6.60 -19.54 -13.96
N GLY A 249 6.15 -20.50 -13.15
CA GLY A 249 6.51 -21.91 -13.32
C GLY A 249 6.12 -22.46 -14.69
N LEU A 250 4.93 -22.11 -15.18
CA LEU A 250 4.43 -22.51 -16.50
C LEU A 250 5.26 -21.88 -17.64
N ILE A 251 5.61 -20.60 -17.53
CA ILE A 251 6.49 -19.91 -18.50
C ILE A 251 7.87 -20.59 -18.54
N VAL A 252 8.48 -20.84 -17.39
CA VAL A 252 9.81 -21.47 -17.30
C VAL A 252 9.77 -22.89 -17.86
N ALA A 253 8.80 -23.71 -17.46
CA ALA A 253 8.63 -25.06 -17.97
C ALA A 253 8.49 -25.08 -19.49
N ARG A 254 7.72 -24.12 -20.05
CA ARG A 254 7.55 -24.04 -21.50
C ARG A 254 8.81 -23.54 -22.20
N ALA A 255 9.52 -22.56 -21.64
CA ALA A 255 10.76 -22.05 -22.21
C ALA A 255 11.82 -23.15 -22.32
N VAL A 256 11.95 -24.00 -21.29
CA VAL A 256 12.86 -25.16 -21.31
C VAL A 256 12.46 -26.14 -22.41
N ASN A 257 11.19 -26.52 -22.50
CA ASN A 257 10.69 -27.46 -23.53
C ASN A 257 10.82 -26.95 -24.98
N ILE A 258 11.09 -25.66 -25.20
CA ILE A 258 11.36 -25.10 -26.53
C ILE A 258 12.83 -25.22 -26.91
N LEU A 259 13.72 -25.22 -25.91
CA LEU A 259 15.17 -25.22 -26.09
C LEU A 259 15.76 -26.64 -26.12
N THR A 260 15.03 -27.64 -25.60
CA THR A 260 15.35 -29.07 -25.64
C THR A 260 14.68 -29.77 -26.81
#